data_AF-F9RK70-F1
#
_entry.id   AF-F9RK70-F1
#
_cell.length_a   1.000
_cell.length_b   1.000
_cell.length_c   1.000
_cell.angle_alpha   90.00
_cell.angle_beta   90.00
_cell.angle_gamma   90.00
#
_symmetry.space_group_name_H-M   'P 1'
#
loop_
_entity.id
_entity.type
_entity.pdbx_description
1 polymer ?
#
loop_
_entity_poly.entity_id
_entity_poly.type
_entity_poly.pdbx_seq_one_letter_code
_entity_poly.pdbx_strand_id
1 'polypeptide(L)'
;MSESRKPIIIEHPPSNESRHEKKSNYVKDSSSRVMHIAQDHGLDALLQKESPQKPALERALVRERRRREQRQKNLEQILKLAHSACSDETAGEPDQDWLYRFFDMAQEVHNPAMQRLWAQVFKREVTNPGSTSMKALKVLHDMTPKEAQILQRAASLACSFGNDNSRKLLIGFRAQAGIFSLGKRTLTSNINVGNYQLPYSSLLVLFELGLMHGTELESGEIDLESPLPLIYQGKNLALQVHSKGVRLLYYRFTPTGNELCKLLGNKQNSQYYDQLIAMLGQKFSVQTETKSTIHHAV
;
A
#
# COMPACT_ATOMS: atom_id res chain seq x y z
N MET A 1 -9.45 16.56 -15.05
CA MET A 1 -8.57 17.17 -14.03
C MET A 1 -7.77 16.06 -13.35
N SER A 2 -6.50 15.86 -13.73
CA SER A 2 -5.61 14.88 -13.11
C SER A 2 -4.64 15.62 -12.21
N GLU A 3 -5.03 15.87 -10.96
CA GLU A 3 -4.14 16.42 -9.95
C GLU A 3 -2.94 15.49 -9.76
N SER A 4 -1.73 16.01 -9.94
CA SER A 4 -0.50 15.28 -9.64
C SER A 4 -0.33 15.18 -8.12
N ARG A 5 -0.99 14.19 -7.50
CA ARG A 5 -0.89 13.91 -6.06
C ARG A 5 0.50 13.38 -5.74
N LYS A 6 1.18 14.00 -4.77
CA LYS A 6 2.50 13.56 -4.30
C LYS A 6 2.40 12.12 -3.76
N PRO A 7 3.28 11.20 -4.17
CA PRO A 7 3.23 9.82 -3.70
C PRO A 7 3.56 9.74 -2.22
N ILE A 8 2.81 8.92 -1.48
CA ILE A 8 3.15 8.60 -0.09
C ILE A 8 4.33 7.63 -0.13
N ILE A 9 5.32 7.84 0.73
CA ILE A 9 6.41 6.89 0.97
C ILE A 9 6.34 6.47 2.43
N ILE A 10 6.16 5.16 2.66
CA ILE A 10 6.20 4.61 4.01
C ILE A 10 7.68 4.36 4.30
N GLU A 11 8.37 5.42 4.68
CA GLU A 11 9.77 5.34 5.08
C GLU A 11 9.84 4.70 6.46
N HIS A 12 10.68 3.67 6.62
CA HIS A 12 11.30 3.47 7.92
C HIS A 12 12.20 4.68 8.15
N PRO A 13 12.19 5.32 9.34
CA PRO A 13 13.28 6.24 9.66
C PRO A 13 14.58 5.46 9.41
N PRO A 14 15.54 6.02 8.65
CA PRO A 14 16.81 5.36 8.47
C PRO A 14 17.34 5.04 9.86
N SER A 15 17.72 3.79 10.09
CA SER A 15 18.48 3.41 11.27
C SER A 15 19.92 3.94 11.18
N ASN A 16 20.08 5.22 10.80
CA ASN A 16 21.32 5.95 10.67
C ASN A 16 21.14 7.34 11.30
N GLU A 17 20.93 7.35 12.62
CA GLU A 17 21.62 8.37 13.40
C GLU A 17 23.00 7.80 13.72
N SER A 18 24.02 8.31 13.02
CA SER A 18 25.40 8.24 13.47
C SER A 18 25.55 9.12 14.72
N ARG A 19 24.98 8.69 15.84
CA ARG A 19 25.45 9.13 17.16
C ARG A 19 26.68 8.29 17.46
N HIS A 20 27.82 8.95 17.58
CA HIS A 20 28.99 8.42 18.26
C HIS A 20 28.67 8.25 19.76
N GLU A 21 27.77 7.32 20.09
CA GLU A 21 27.69 6.75 21.42
C GLU A 21 28.56 5.50 21.40
N LYS A 22 29.60 5.52 22.24
CA LYS A 22 30.44 4.36 22.53
C LYS A 22 29.53 3.19 22.92
N LYS A 23 29.26 2.28 21.97
CA LYS A 23 28.55 1.03 22.25
C LYS A 23 29.47 0.15 23.08
N SER A 24 29.40 0.29 24.41
CA SER A 24 29.73 -0.85 25.26
C SER A 24 28.71 -1.93 24.95
N ASN A 25 29.16 -3.03 24.33
CA ASN A 25 28.38 -4.25 24.20
C ASN A 25 28.16 -4.85 25.60
N TYR A 26 27.32 -4.22 26.41
CA TYR A 26 26.73 -4.87 27.56
C TYR A 26 25.49 -5.57 27.02
N VAL A 27 25.60 -6.88 26.79
CA VAL A 27 24.44 -7.72 26.54
C VAL A 27 23.55 -7.58 27.76
N LYS A 28 22.49 -6.76 27.68
CA LYS A 28 21.49 -6.69 28.73
C LYS A 28 20.88 -8.07 28.82
N ASP A 29 21.03 -8.73 29.97
CA ASP A 29 20.41 -10.03 30.18
C ASP A 29 18.88 -9.90 30.01
N SER A 30 18.25 -10.97 29.53
CA SER A 30 16.82 -10.97 29.22
C SER A 30 15.96 -10.69 30.46
N SER A 31 16.41 -11.10 31.65
CA SER A 31 15.71 -10.85 32.92
C SER A 31 15.70 -9.36 33.28
N SER A 32 16.83 -8.67 33.17
CA SER A 32 16.94 -7.23 33.36
C SER A 32 16.07 -6.46 32.36
N ARG A 33 15.98 -6.94 31.11
CA ARG A 33 15.09 -6.32 30.11
C ARG A 33 13.61 -6.50 30.48
N VAL A 34 13.21 -7.69 30.92
CA VAL A 34 11.83 -7.96 31.38
C VAL A 34 11.49 -7.11 32.60
N MET A 35 12.41 -7.02 33.58
CA MET A 35 12.23 -6.20 34.77
C MET A 35 12.01 -4.72 34.41
N HIS A 36 12.84 -4.16 33.52
CA HIS A 36 12.70 -2.77 33.09
C HIS A 36 11.36 -2.50 32.38
N ILE A 37 10.93 -3.41 31.49
CA ILE A 37 9.62 -3.32 30.83
C ILE A 37 8.49 -3.37 31.89
N ALA A 38 8.59 -4.28 32.85
CA ALA A 38 7.59 -4.39 33.91
C ALA A 38 7.52 -3.11 34.74
N GLN A 39 8.65 -2.49 35.08
CA GLN A 39 8.73 -1.21 35.80
C GLN A 39 8.07 -0.07 35.02
N ASP A 40 8.43 0.10 33.74
CA ASP A 40 7.88 1.14 32.87
C ASP A 40 6.34 1.07 32.76
N HIS A 41 5.82 -0.16 32.77
CA HIS A 41 4.39 -0.44 32.66
C HIS A 41 3.67 -0.62 34.01
N GLY A 42 4.37 -0.53 35.16
CA GLY A 42 3.80 -0.72 36.50
C GLY A 42 3.32 -2.15 36.81
N LEU A 43 3.95 -3.14 36.17
CA LEU A 43 3.66 -4.58 36.20
C LEU A 43 4.75 -5.40 36.92
N ASP A 44 5.64 -4.74 37.64
CA ASP A 44 6.82 -5.30 38.31
C ASP A 44 6.56 -5.84 39.73
N ALA A 45 5.33 -5.72 40.24
CA ALA A 45 4.97 -6.06 41.62
C ALA A 45 5.34 -7.48 42.07
N LEU A 46 5.41 -8.46 41.16
CA LEU A 46 5.81 -9.85 41.46
C LEU A 46 7.27 -10.15 41.10
N LEU A 47 7.96 -9.21 40.44
CA LEU A 47 9.37 -9.34 40.07
C LEU A 47 10.28 -8.72 41.14
N GLN A 48 9.74 -7.80 41.95
CA GLN A 48 10.45 -7.18 43.06
C GLN A 48 10.60 -8.14 44.25
N LYS A 49 11.68 -7.97 45.02
CA LYS A 49 11.90 -8.71 46.27
C LYS A 49 11.00 -8.24 47.42
N GLU A 50 10.61 -6.96 47.36
CA GLU A 50 9.78 -6.31 48.38
C GLU A 50 8.32 -6.28 47.93
N SER A 51 7.40 -6.25 48.91
CA SER A 51 5.98 -6.08 48.63
C SER A 51 5.72 -4.73 47.93
N PRO A 52 4.81 -4.69 46.94
CA PRO A 52 4.52 -3.46 46.22
C PRO A 52 3.95 -2.40 47.15
N GLN A 53 4.48 -1.18 47.09
CA GLN A 53 4.04 -0.05 47.92
C GLN A 53 2.57 0.33 47.68
N LYS A 54 2.06 0.10 46.45
CA LYS A 54 0.70 0.47 46.04
C LYS A 54 -0.16 -0.77 45.77
N PRO A 55 -1.45 -0.74 46.17
CA PRO A 55 -2.37 -1.83 45.87
C PRO A 55 -2.56 -2.01 44.37
N ALA A 56 -2.99 -3.21 43.96
CA ALA A 56 -3.15 -3.57 42.55
C ALA A 56 -4.09 -2.62 41.79
N LEU A 57 -5.19 -2.18 42.43
CA LEU A 57 -6.15 -1.25 41.85
C LEU A 57 -5.52 0.10 41.49
N GLU A 58 -4.72 0.68 42.40
CA GLU A 58 -4.09 1.97 42.16
C GLU A 58 -3.08 1.89 41.01
N ARG A 59 -2.27 0.83 40.95
CA ARG A 59 -1.35 0.58 39.83
C ARG A 59 -2.09 0.42 38.50
N ALA A 60 -3.21 -0.30 38.50
CA ALA A 60 -4.06 -0.47 37.32
C ALA A 60 -4.63 0.86 36.82
N LEU A 61 -5.14 1.71 37.72
CA LEU A 61 -5.68 3.04 37.38
C LEU A 61 -4.62 3.97 36.80
N VAL A 62 -3.41 3.98 37.36
CA VAL A 62 -2.29 4.77 36.82
C VAL A 62 -1.94 4.31 35.39
N ARG A 63 -1.87 2.99 35.17
CA ARG A 63 -1.59 2.42 33.84
C ARG A 63 -2.69 2.76 32.84
N GLU A 64 -3.96 2.68 33.25
CA GLU A 64 -5.10 3.04 32.40
C GLU A 64 -5.07 4.53 32.02
N ARG A 65 -4.80 5.42 32.99
CA ARG A 65 -4.69 6.87 32.74
C ARG A 65 -3.60 7.17 31.71
N ARG A 66 -2.41 6.58 31.87
CA ARG A 66 -1.31 6.73 30.90
C ARG A 66 -1.71 6.24 29.50
N ARG A 67 -2.40 5.10 29.40
CA ARG A 67 -2.86 4.56 28.12
C ARG A 67 -3.86 5.51 27.44
N ARG A 68 -4.82 6.07 28.19
CA ARG A 68 -5.79 7.04 27.68
C ARG A 68 -5.11 8.31 27.17
N GLU A 69 -4.14 8.84 27.92
CA GLU A 69 -3.36 10.01 27.49
C GLU A 69 -2.58 9.73 26.20
N GLN A 70 -1.94 8.57 26.09
CA GLN A 70 -1.19 8.17 24.90
C GLN A 70 -2.09 8.03 23.66
N ARG A 71 -3.29 7.47 23.83
CA ARG A 71 -4.33 7.36 22.79
C ARG A 71 -4.80 8.72 22.31
N GLN A 72 -5.09 9.64 23.23
CA GLN A 72 -5.49 11.02 22.91
C GLN A 72 -4.42 11.72 22.08
N LYS A 73 -3.16 11.70 22.55
CA LYS A 73 -2.01 12.27 21.83
C LYS A 73 -1.84 11.69 20.43
N ASN A 74 -2.12 10.40 20.27
CA ASN A 74 -2.03 9.73 18.99
C ASN A 74 -3.09 10.25 17.99
N LEU A 75 -4.35 10.34 18.43
CA LEU A 75 -5.44 10.88 17.62
C LEU A 75 -5.16 12.33 17.18
N GLU A 76 -4.73 13.17 18.13
CA GLU A 76 -4.36 14.56 17.86
C GLU A 76 -3.20 14.66 16.85
N GLN A 77 -2.21 13.78 16.97
CA GLN A 77 -1.09 13.73 16.04
C GLN A 77 -1.54 13.32 14.62
N ILE A 78 -2.42 12.33 14.50
CA ILE A 78 -2.98 11.90 13.21
C ILE A 78 -3.79 13.04 12.58
N LEU A 79 -4.65 13.71 13.35
CA LEU A 79 -5.44 14.85 12.87
C LEU A 79 -4.55 16.04 12.47
N LYS A 80 -3.50 16.32 13.24
CA LYS A 80 -2.50 17.35 12.89
C LYS A 80 -1.83 17.04 11.55
N LEU A 81 -1.43 15.78 11.33
CA LEU A 81 -0.83 15.34 10.06
C LEU A 81 -1.82 15.45 8.91
N ALA A 82 -3.09 15.08 9.13
CA ALA A 82 -4.13 15.14 8.12
C ALA A 82 -4.40 16.58 7.71
N HIS A 83 -4.62 17.47 8.69
CA HIS A 83 -4.80 18.90 8.47
C HIS A 83 -3.60 19.50 7.72
N SER A 84 -2.38 19.16 8.10
CA SER A 84 -1.17 19.68 7.43
C SER A 84 -1.06 19.26 5.96
N ALA A 85 -1.74 18.18 5.58
CA ALA A 85 -1.78 17.69 4.21
C ALA A 85 -2.97 18.22 3.39
N CYS A 86 -3.95 18.87 4.02
CA CYS A 86 -5.07 19.51 3.34
C CYS A 86 -4.60 20.76 2.57
N SER A 87 -5.29 21.06 1.48
CA SER A 87 -5.10 22.25 0.64
C SER A 87 -6.49 22.82 0.27
N ASP A 88 -6.57 23.75 -0.67
CA ASP A 88 -7.82 24.34 -1.17
C ASP A 88 -8.62 23.32 -2.01
N GLU A 89 -9.08 22.25 -1.36
CA GLU A 89 -9.86 21.16 -1.92
C GLU A 89 -11.28 21.20 -1.33
N THR A 90 -12.30 20.82 -2.10
CA THR A 90 -13.66 20.69 -1.58
C THR A 90 -13.71 19.56 -0.54
N ALA A 91 -14.30 19.85 0.62
CA ALA A 91 -14.52 18.88 1.68
C ALA A 91 -16.00 18.48 1.74
N GLY A 92 -16.24 17.22 2.08
CA GLY A 92 -17.52 16.69 2.54
C GLY A 92 -17.42 16.23 3.99
N GLU A 93 -18.54 15.76 4.53
CA GLU A 93 -18.60 15.24 5.89
C GLU A 93 -18.56 13.70 5.86
N PRO A 94 -17.54 13.06 6.47
CA PRO A 94 -17.53 11.61 6.63
C PRO A 94 -18.71 11.12 7.46
N ASP A 95 -19.15 9.90 7.19
CA ASP A 95 -20.19 9.24 7.97
C ASP A 95 -19.79 9.10 9.46
N GLN A 96 -20.76 9.27 10.37
CA GLN A 96 -20.50 9.27 11.82
C GLN A 96 -20.08 7.88 12.33
N ASP A 97 -20.68 6.81 11.84
CA ASP A 97 -20.28 5.44 12.22
C ASP A 97 -18.88 5.15 11.71
N TRP A 98 -18.54 5.64 10.52
CA TRP A 98 -17.18 5.57 10.00
C TRP A 98 -16.19 6.31 10.90
N LEU A 99 -16.48 7.55 11.29
CA LEU A 99 -15.62 8.35 12.18
C LEU A 99 -15.38 7.66 13.52
N TYR A 100 -16.44 7.14 14.13
CA TYR A 100 -16.34 6.42 15.39
C TYR A 100 -15.37 5.24 15.29
N ARG A 101 -15.50 4.43 14.23
CA ARG A 101 -14.63 3.28 14.00
C ARG A 101 -13.22 3.67 13.63
N PHE A 102 -13.06 4.74 12.84
CA PHE A 102 -11.75 5.29 12.50
C PHE A 102 -10.98 5.66 13.76
N PHE A 103 -11.58 6.46 14.66
CA PHE A 103 -10.91 6.90 15.88
C PHE A 103 -10.63 5.74 16.85
N ASP A 104 -11.55 4.77 16.96
CA ASP A 104 -11.35 3.59 17.82
C ASP A 104 -10.14 2.74 17.40
N MET A 105 -9.88 2.65 16.09
CA MET A 105 -8.70 1.94 15.56
C MET A 105 -7.44 2.83 15.55
N ALA A 106 -7.56 4.09 15.15
CA ALA A 106 -6.45 5.02 14.99
C ALA A 106 -5.70 5.29 16.31
N GLN A 107 -6.41 5.28 17.44
CA GLN A 107 -5.83 5.56 18.76
C GLN A 107 -4.73 4.58 19.19
N GLU A 108 -4.69 3.36 18.64
CA GLU A 108 -3.65 2.35 18.92
C GLU A 108 -2.43 2.43 17.98
N VAL A 109 -2.45 3.31 16.97
CA VAL A 109 -1.40 3.40 15.94
C VAL A 109 -0.20 4.24 16.39
N HIS A 110 0.79 3.62 17.02
CA HIS A 110 1.93 4.37 17.57
C HIS A 110 3.10 4.58 16.61
N ASN A 111 3.15 3.86 15.49
CA ASN A 111 4.25 3.99 14.53
C ASN A 111 4.11 5.26 13.69
N PRO A 112 5.13 6.15 13.63
CA PRO A 112 5.03 7.41 12.89
C PRO A 112 4.72 7.27 11.39
N ALA A 113 5.23 6.23 10.73
CA ALA A 113 4.94 5.99 9.31
C ALA A 113 3.48 5.56 9.10
N MET A 114 2.96 4.73 10.01
CA MET A 114 1.53 4.36 10.00
C MET A 114 0.65 5.56 10.35
N GLN A 115 1.01 6.41 11.31
CA GLN A 115 0.25 7.63 11.63
C GLN A 115 0.08 8.53 10.40
N ARG A 116 1.12 8.68 9.56
CA ARG A 116 1.01 9.41 8.29
C ARG A 116 0.04 8.74 7.31
N LEU A 117 0.06 7.41 7.22
CA LEU A 117 -0.86 6.67 6.37
C LEU A 117 -2.31 6.84 6.84
N TRP A 118 -2.56 6.73 8.14
CA TRP A 118 -3.86 6.97 8.77
C TRP A 118 -4.35 8.40 8.59
N ALA A 119 -3.45 9.39 8.67
CA ALA A 119 -3.77 10.78 8.38
C ALA A 119 -4.22 10.99 6.91
N GLN A 120 -3.61 10.27 5.97
CA GLN A 120 -3.98 10.33 4.54
C GLN A 120 -5.31 9.63 4.27
N VAL A 121 -5.60 8.53 4.98
CA VAL A 121 -6.94 7.90 4.96
C VAL A 121 -8.00 8.90 5.42
N PHE A 122 -7.76 9.57 6.55
CA PHE A 122 -8.68 10.57 7.08
C PHE A 122 -8.88 11.73 6.10
N LYS A 123 -7.80 12.32 5.59
CA LYS A 123 -7.87 13.39 4.57
C LYS A 123 -8.72 12.94 3.38
N ARG A 124 -8.48 11.72 2.86
CA ARG A 124 -9.20 11.23 1.69
C ARG A 124 -10.69 11.03 1.97
N GLU A 125 -11.04 10.56 3.16
CA GLU A 125 -12.45 10.40 3.53
C GLU A 125 -13.15 11.75 3.68
N VAL A 126 -12.47 12.77 4.22
CA VAL A 126 -13.01 14.14 4.28
C VAL A 126 -13.19 14.76 2.89
N THR A 127 -12.23 14.55 1.98
CA THR A 127 -12.30 15.11 0.62
C THR A 127 -13.23 14.34 -0.31
N ASN A 128 -13.46 13.05 -0.04
CA ASN A 128 -14.34 12.19 -0.80
C ASN A 128 -14.99 11.15 0.12
N PRO A 129 -16.08 11.50 0.82
CA PRO A 129 -16.78 10.58 1.71
C PRO A 129 -17.20 9.27 1.00
N GLY A 130 -17.05 8.14 1.69
CA GLY A 130 -17.27 6.80 1.15
C GLY A 130 -16.07 6.22 0.38
N SER A 131 -14.90 6.88 0.41
CA SER A 131 -13.72 6.44 -0.34
C SER A 131 -12.96 5.27 0.29
N THR A 132 -13.11 5.10 1.60
CA THR A 132 -12.44 4.06 2.39
C THR A 132 -13.47 3.23 3.15
N SER A 133 -13.59 1.95 2.81
CA SER A 133 -14.53 1.06 3.48
C SER A 133 -14.07 0.67 4.89
N MET A 134 -15.02 0.21 5.72
CA MET A 134 -14.72 -0.36 7.03
C MET A 134 -13.80 -1.60 6.95
N LYS A 135 -13.87 -2.35 5.84
CA LYS A 135 -12.97 -3.48 5.59
C LYS A 135 -11.53 -3.00 5.38
N ALA A 136 -11.35 -1.91 4.65
CA ALA A 136 -10.04 -1.29 4.44
C ALA A 136 -9.44 -0.76 5.75
N LEU A 137 -10.25 -0.13 6.62
CA LEU A 137 -9.78 0.31 7.93
C LEU A 137 -9.29 -0.85 8.81
N LYS A 138 -10.04 -1.96 8.85
CA LYS A 138 -9.64 -3.16 9.61
C LYS A 138 -8.32 -3.74 9.11
N VAL A 139 -8.20 -3.93 7.79
CA VAL A 139 -6.94 -4.44 7.20
C VAL A 139 -5.79 -3.49 7.48
N LEU A 140 -6.01 -2.17 7.43
CA LEU A 140 -4.99 -1.18 7.73
C LEU A 140 -4.56 -1.19 9.21
N HIS A 141 -5.50 -1.43 10.13
CA HIS A 141 -5.25 -1.54 11.57
C HIS A 141 -4.37 -2.75 11.90
N ASP A 142 -4.65 -3.88 11.27
CA ASP A 142 -3.94 -5.14 11.54
C ASP A 142 -2.57 -5.20 10.82
N MET A 143 -2.29 -4.23 9.94
CA MET A 143 -1.09 -4.19 9.12
C MET A 143 0.11 -3.63 9.88
N THR A 144 1.23 -4.35 9.83
CA THR A 144 2.54 -3.87 10.26
C THR A 144 3.12 -2.87 9.26
N PRO A 145 4.08 -2.01 9.68
CA PRO A 145 4.76 -1.09 8.76
C PRO A 145 5.42 -1.79 7.56
N LYS A 146 5.93 -3.01 7.76
CA LYS A 146 6.57 -3.81 6.71
C LYS A 146 5.55 -4.28 5.66
N GLU A 147 4.38 -4.72 6.08
CA GLU A 147 3.29 -5.11 5.18
C GLU A 147 2.77 -3.90 4.40
N ALA A 148 2.68 -2.74 5.03
CA ALA A 148 2.30 -1.50 4.36
C ALA A 148 3.32 -1.10 3.28
N GLN A 149 4.62 -1.32 3.52
CA GLN A 149 5.65 -1.15 2.50
C GLN A 149 5.53 -2.14 1.35
N ILE A 150 5.19 -3.40 1.63
CA ILE A 150 4.92 -4.41 0.60
C ILE A 150 3.76 -3.95 -0.29
N LEU A 151 2.66 -3.48 0.30
CA LEU A 151 1.53 -2.91 -0.44
C LEU A 151 1.97 -1.71 -1.28
N GLN A 152 2.80 -0.81 -0.74
CA GLN A 152 3.33 0.32 -1.49
C GLN A 152 4.17 -0.07 -2.69
N ARG A 153 5.01 -1.10 -2.56
CA ARG A 153 5.78 -1.63 -3.68
C ARG A 153 4.84 -2.21 -4.73
N ALA A 154 3.89 -3.05 -4.35
CA ALA A 154 2.91 -3.62 -5.27
C ALA A 154 2.08 -2.53 -5.97
N ALA A 155 1.66 -1.50 -5.22
CA ALA A 155 0.91 -0.36 -5.75
C ALA A 155 1.69 0.45 -6.78
N SER A 156 3.03 0.54 -6.67
CA SER A 156 3.90 1.25 -7.62
C SER A 156 4.10 0.51 -8.95
N LEU A 157 3.95 -0.82 -8.94
CA LEU A 157 4.01 -1.68 -10.13
C LEU A 157 2.62 -1.88 -10.78
N ALA A 158 1.55 -1.51 -10.09
CA ALA A 158 0.20 -1.76 -10.55
C ALA A 158 -0.18 -0.90 -11.75
N CYS A 159 -0.96 -1.48 -12.66
CA CYS A 159 -1.65 -0.82 -13.76
C CYS A 159 -3.15 -1.17 -13.73
N SER A 160 -3.96 -0.50 -14.54
CA SER A 160 -5.28 -0.98 -14.94
C SER A 160 -5.29 -1.15 -16.46
N PHE A 161 -6.12 -2.04 -16.99
CA PHE A 161 -6.27 -2.20 -18.44
C PHE A 161 -7.66 -2.73 -18.77
N GLY A 162 -8.06 -2.49 -20.03
CA GLY A 162 -9.40 -2.77 -20.54
C GLY A 162 -10.45 -1.87 -19.90
N ASN A 163 -11.69 -2.35 -19.84
CA ASN A 163 -12.83 -1.59 -19.31
C ASN A 163 -12.90 -1.57 -17.77
N ASP A 164 -11.93 -2.19 -17.10
CA ASP A 164 -11.91 -2.36 -15.66
C ASP A 164 -10.79 -1.56 -15.01
N ASN A 165 -11.20 -0.54 -14.26
CA ASN A 165 -10.34 0.39 -13.53
C ASN A 165 -9.71 -0.20 -12.27
N SER A 166 -9.96 -1.48 -11.95
CA SER A 166 -9.23 -2.15 -10.89
C SER A 166 -7.74 -2.25 -11.22
N ARG A 167 -6.92 -2.04 -10.19
CA ARG A 167 -5.49 -2.24 -10.20
C ARG A 167 -5.17 -3.72 -10.33
N LYS A 168 -4.17 -3.99 -11.16
CA LYS A 168 -3.66 -5.30 -11.54
C LYS A 168 -2.14 -5.22 -11.54
N LEU A 169 -1.50 -6.27 -11.07
CA LEU A 169 -0.06 -6.47 -11.22
C LEU A 169 0.16 -7.29 -12.49
N LEU A 170 0.54 -6.62 -13.58
CA LEU A 170 0.78 -7.25 -14.88
C LEU A 170 2.14 -7.98 -14.87
N ILE A 171 2.12 -9.30 -14.97
CA ILE A 171 3.34 -10.11 -14.87
C ILE A 171 3.79 -10.68 -16.21
N GLY A 172 3.01 -10.56 -17.28
CA GLY A 172 3.41 -11.08 -18.59
C GLY A 172 2.29 -11.14 -19.61
N PHE A 173 2.55 -11.88 -20.70
CA PHE A 173 1.54 -12.28 -21.66
C PHE A 173 1.75 -13.74 -22.10
N ARG A 174 0.67 -14.31 -22.64
CA ARG A 174 0.63 -15.58 -23.35
C ARG A 174 0.17 -15.34 -24.78
N ALA A 175 0.87 -15.91 -25.75
CA ALA A 175 0.53 -15.82 -27.17
C ALA A 175 0.50 -17.22 -27.79
N GLN A 176 -0.56 -17.54 -28.50
CA GLN A 176 -0.62 -18.76 -29.32
C GLN A 176 0.20 -18.55 -30.61
N ALA A 177 1.05 -19.51 -30.96
CA ALA A 177 1.75 -19.47 -32.24
C ALA A 177 0.76 -19.62 -33.40
N GLY A 178 1.05 -18.93 -34.51
CA GLY A 178 0.21 -18.90 -35.70
C GLY A 178 0.02 -20.27 -36.37
N ILE A 179 -0.93 -20.32 -37.29
CA ILE A 179 -1.45 -21.51 -37.98
C ILE A 179 -0.35 -22.33 -38.71
N PHE A 180 0.80 -21.71 -39.02
CA PHE A 180 1.94 -22.35 -39.68
C PHE A 180 2.96 -23.01 -38.74
N SER A 181 2.75 -22.98 -37.41
CA SER A 181 3.61 -23.70 -36.47
C SER A 181 3.18 -25.17 -36.35
N LEU A 182 4.02 -26.09 -36.85
CA LEU A 182 3.86 -27.53 -36.65
C LEU A 182 4.02 -27.82 -35.14
N GLY A 183 2.89 -27.83 -34.43
CA GLY A 183 2.80 -27.93 -32.98
C GLY A 183 2.36 -26.61 -32.35
N LYS A 184 1.22 -26.63 -31.63
CA LYS A 184 0.65 -25.48 -30.90
C LYS A 184 1.61 -25.01 -29.80
N ARG A 185 2.65 -24.27 -30.17
CA ARG A 185 3.64 -23.75 -29.23
C ARG A 185 3.10 -22.45 -28.64
N THR A 186 2.71 -22.50 -27.37
CA THR A 186 2.34 -21.30 -26.63
C THR A 186 3.60 -20.58 -26.20
N LEU A 187 3.78 -19.34 -26.65
CA LEU A 187 4.85 -18.46 -26.17
C LEU A 187 4.34 -17.73 -24.92
N THR A 188 5.10 -17.81 -23.83
CA THR A 188 4.84 -17.05 -22.61
C THR A 188 6.03 -16.16 -22.33
N SER A 189 5.77 -14.88 -22.08
CA SER A 189 6.78 -13.89 -21.71
C SER A 189 6.40 -13.30 -20.36
N ASN A 190 7.30 -13.37 -19.38
CA ASN A 190 7.04 -12.96 -17.99
C ASN A 190 8.05 -11.93 -17.51
N ILE A 191 7.60 -11.08 -16.59
CA ILE A 191 8.42 -10.14 -15.82
C ILE A 191 8.58 -10.71 -14.42
N ASN A 192 9.83 -10.92 -14.01
CA ASN A 192 10.12 -11.26 -12.63
C ASN A 192 9.96 -10.00 -11.74
N VAL A 193 8.79 -9.86 -11.13
CA VAL A 193 8.47 -8.75 -10.20
C VAL A 193 9.40 -8.69 -8.97
N GLY A 194 10.09 -9.80 -8.65
CA GLY A 194 11.10 -9.86 -7.60
C GLY A 194 12.27 -8.89 -7.82
N ASN A 195 12.63 -8.64 -9.08
CA ASN A 195 13.68 -7.67 -9.44
C ASN A 195 13.31 -6.23 -9.05
N TYR A 196 12.04 -5.96 -8.76
CA TYR A 196 11.50 -4.66 -8.38
C TYR A 196 11.03 -4.64 -6.93
N GLN A 197 11.71 -5.40 -6.07
CA GLN A 197 11.49 -5.49 -4.62
C GLN A 197 10.14 -6.10 -4.22
N LEU A 198 9.50 -6.84 -5.13
CA LEU A 198 8.25 -7.56 -4.89
C LEU A 198 8.44 -9.06 -5.17
N PRO A 199 9.25 -9.79 -4.36
CA PRO A 199 9.38 -11.23 -4.48
C PRO A 199 8.05 -11.94 -4.19
N TYR A 200 7.93 -13.22 -4.57
CA TYR A 200 6.70 -13.98 -4.39
C TYR A 200 6.25 -14.07 -2.92
N SER A 201 7.19 -14.11 -1.96
CA SER A 201 6.85 -14.05 -0.52
C SER A 201 6.11 -12.77 -0.13
N SER A 202 6.38 -11.65 -0.80
CA SER A 202 5.61 -10.41 -0.62
C SER A 202 4.20 -10.51 -1.20
N LEU A 203 4.01 -11.27 -2.29
CA LEU A 203 2.67 -11.52 -2.83
C LEU A 203 1.84 -12.40 -1.89
N LEU A 204 2.45 -13.42 -1.27
CA LEU A 204 1.80 -14.26 -0.26
C LEU A 204 1.24 -13.43 0.89
N VAL A 205 2.03 -12.48 1.40
CA VAL A 205 1.57 -11.53 2.41
C VAL A 205 0.36 -10.72 1.94
N LEU A 206 0.35 -10.25 0.69
CA LEU A 206 -0.80 -9.51 0.14
C LEU A 206 -2.04 -10.38 -0.06
N PHE A 207 -1.87 -11.68 -0.28
CA PHE A 207 -2.97 -12.64 -0.35
C PHE A 207 -3.55 -12.91 1.05
N GLU A 208 -2.69 -13.13 2.04
CA GLU A 208 -3.08 -13.36 3.44
C GLU A 208 -3.81 -12.14 4.04
N LEU A 209 -3.35 -10.93 3.71
CA LEU A 209 -4.03 -9.68 4.09
C LEU A 209 -5.33 -9.43 3.32
N GLY A 210 -5.65 -10.26 2.32
CA GLY A 210 -6.84 -10.08 1.48
C GLY A 210 -6.79 -8.84 0.57
N LEU A 211 -5.60 -8.37 0.22
CA LEU A 211 -5.37 -7.19 -0.63
C LEU A 211 -5.22 -7.56 -2.11
N MET A 212 -4.79 -8.79 -2.40
CA MET A 212 -4.73 -9.35 -3.74
C MET A 212 -5.37 -10.74 -3.78
N HIS A 213 -5.96 -11.11 -4.92
CA HIS A 213 -6.41 -12.47 -5.14
C HIS A 213 -5.21 -13.39 -5.36
N GLY A 214 -5.16 -14.53 -4.66
CA GLY A 214 -4.05 -15.50 -4.70
C GLY A 214 -3.96 -16.35 -5.98
N THR A 215 -4.77 -16.03 -6.99
CA THR A 215 -4.79 -16.73 -8.28
C THR A 215 -4.18 -15.85 -9.36
N GLU A 216 -3.22 -16.40 -10.09
CA GLU A 216 -2.79 -15.80 -11.36
C GLU A 216 -3.95 -15.88 -12.37
N LEU A 217 -4.27 -14.74 -12.98
CA LEU A 217 -5.36 -14.60 -13.93
C LEU A 217 -4.81 -14.34 -15.32
N GLU A 218 -5.59 -14.78 -16.31
CA GLU A 218 -5.37 -14.51 -17.73
C GLU A 218 -6.49 -13.59 -18.22
N SER A 219 -6.17 -12.61 -19.06
CA SER A 219 -7.20 -11.76 -19.68
C SER A 219 -7.98 -12.56 -20.72
N GLY A 220 -9.11 -11.99 -21.16
CA GLY A 220 -9.66 -12.37 -22.46
C GLY A 220 -8.63 -12.15 -23.59
N GLU A 221 -8.87 -12.77 -24.74
CA GLU A 221 -8.07 -12.50 -25.94
C GLU A 221 -8.15 -11.02 -26.30
N ILE A 222 -6.99 -10.41 -26.55
CA ILE A 222 -6.94 -8.99 -26.93
C ILE A 222 -7.37 -8.86 -28.38
N ASP A 223 -8.29 -7.94 -28.61
CA ASP A 223 -8.83 -7.66 -29.94
C ASP A 223 -7.76 -7.02 -30.84
N LEU A 224 -7.77 -7.42 -32.11
CA LEU A 224 -6.91 -6.89 -33.16
C LEU A 224 -7.43 -5.56 -33.70
N GLU A 225 -8.74 -5.33 -33.68
CA GLU A 225 -9.34 -4.15 -34.31
C GLU A 225 -9.29 -2.94 -33.39
N SER A 226 -9.30 -3.17 -32.07
CA SER A 226 -9.33 -2.12 -31.05
C SER A 226 -8.09 -2.14 -30.15
N PRO A 227 -7.39 -1.00 -29.97
CA PRO A 227 -6.30 -0.91 -29.01
C PRO A 227 -6.80 -1.15 -27.59
N LEU A 228 -6.08 -1.97 -26.81
CA LEU A 228 -6.38 -2.17 -25.39
C LEU A 228 -5.86 -0.96 -24.58
N PRO A 229 -6.74 -0.19 -23.91
CA PRO A 229 -6.28 0.87 -23.02
C PRO A 229 -5.60 0.27 -21.79
N LEU A 230 -4.44 0.82 -21.42
CA LEU A 230 -3.71 0.48 -20.20
C LEU A 230 -3.27 1.77 -19.51
N ILE A 231 -3.52 1.88 -18.22
CA ILE A 231 -3.11 3.02 -17.40
C ILE A 231 -2.09 2.54 -16.39
N TYR A 232 -0.86 3.05 -16.47
CA TYR A 232 0.20 2.75 -15.51
C TYR A 232 0.59 4.03 -14.77
N GLN A 233 0.31 4.08 -13.47
CA GLN A 233 0.71 5.19 -12.58
C GLN A 233 0.32 6.58 -13.13
N GLY A 234 -0.84 6.69 -13.80
CA GLY A 234 -1.34 7.91 -14.42
C GLY A 234 -0.90 8.16 -15.86
N LYS A 235 -0.04 7.31 -16.43
CA LYS A 235 0.29 7.32 -17.87
C LYS A 235 -0.69 6.44 -18.63
N ASN A 236 -1.35 7.03 -19.62
CA ASN A 236 -2.23 6.32 -20.55
C ASN A 236 -1.42 5.73 -21.70
N LEU A 237 -1.57 4.43 -21.90
CA LEU A 237 -1.01 3.65 -23.00
C LEU A 237 -2.16 3.04 -23.79
N ALA A 238 -2.00 2.97 -25.11
CA ALA A 238 -2.83 2.17 -25.99
C ALA A 238 -1.98 1.03 -26.55
N LEU A 239 -2.42 -0.21 -26.32
CA LEU A 239 -1.72 -1.42 -26.76
C LEU A 239 -2.42 -2.00 -27.99
N GLN A 240 -1.80 -1.87 -29.16
CA GLN A 240 -2.28 -2.45 -30.40
C GLN A 240 -1.61 -3.80 -30.63
N VAL A 241 -2.36 -4.90 -30.55
CA VAL A 241 -1.80 -6.25 -30.70
C VAL A 241 -1.46 -6.57 -32.16
N HIS A 242 -0.40 -7.34 -32.40
CA HIS A 242 0.05 -7.72 -33.75
C HIS A 242 -0.61 -9.00 -34.29
N SER A 243 -1.15 -9.85 -33.42
CA SER A 243 -1.70 -11.16 -33.79
C SER A 243 -2.81 -11.61 -32.85
N LYS A 244 -3.69 -12.49 -33.33
CA LYS A 244 -4.70 -13.17 -32.49
C LYS A 244 -4.06 -14.06 -31.42
N GLY A 245 -4.85 -14.43 -30.42
CA GLY A 245 -4.49 -15.39 -29.39
C GLY A 245 -3.51 -14.85 -28.34
N VAL A 246 -3.39 -13.53 -28.21
CA VAL A 246 -2.57 -12.87 -27.18
C VAL A 246 -3.45 -12.51 -25.98
N ARG A 247 -2.97 -12.83 -24.78
CA ARG A 247 -3.65 -12.58 -23.51
C ARG A 247 -2.64 -12.13 -22.46
N LEU A 248 -3.04 -11.25 -21.56
CA LEU A 248 -2.20 -10.73 -20.48
C LEU A 248 -2.30 -11.63 -19.23
N LEU A 249 -1.17 -11.85 -18.55
CA LEU A 249 -1.07 -12.59 -17.29
C LEU A 249 -0.90 -11.61 -16.14
N TYR A 250 -1.72 -11.71 -15.09
CA TYR A 250 -1.74 -10.72 -14.01
C TYR A 250 -2.29 -11.26 -12.70
N TYR A 251 -1.94 -10.60 -11.59
CA TYR A 251 -2.67 -10.72 -10.33
C TYR A 251 -3.61 -9.54 -10.15
N ARG A 252 -4.80 -9.78 -9.59
CA ARG A 252 -5.82 -8.75 -9.37
C ARG A 252 -5.85 -8.30 -7.91
N PHE A 253 -5.91 -6.99 -7.66
CA PHE A 253 -6.17 -6.47 -6.33
C PHE A 253 -7.65 -6.65 -5.96
N THR A 254 -7.92 -6.98 -4.70
CA THR A 254 -9.30 -7.04 -4.17
C THR A 254 -9.91 -5.64 -4.13
N PRO A 255 -11.23 -5.46 -3.91
CA PRO A 255 -11.82 -4.14 -3.71
C PRO A 255 -11.11 -3.35 -2.60
N THR A 256 -10.82 -4.00 -1.47
CA THR A 256 -10.07 -3.42 -0.35
C THR A 256 -8.64 -3.04 -0.75
N GLY A 257 -7.93 -3.91 -1.48
CA GLY A 257 -6.61 -3.58 -2.01
C GLY A 257 -6.62 -2.40 -2.97
N ASN A 258 -7.66 -2.27 -3.80
CA ASN A 258 -7.84 -1.14 -4.69
C ASN A 258 -8.06 0.17 -3.94
N GLU A 259 -8.90 0.17 -2.91
CA GLU A 259 -9.14 1.33 -2.05
C GLU A 259 -7.83 1.81 -1.42
N LEU A 260 -7.06 0.88 -0.82
CA LEU A 260 -5.80 1.24 -0.16
C LEU A 260 -4.72 1.67 -1.14
N CYS A 261 -4.58 1.01 -2.28
CA CYS A 261 -3.61 1.43 -3.31
C CYS A 261 -3.88 2.84 -3.84
N LYS A 262 -5.16 3.26 -3.92
CA LYS A 262 -5.52 4.63 -4.32
C LYS A 262 -5.02 5.68 -3.32
N LEU A 263 -4.89 5.34 -2.03
CA LEU A 263 -4.34 6.26 -1.01
C LEU A 263 -2.88 6.61 -1.29
N LEU A 264 -2.11 5.63 -1.76
CA LEU A 264 -0.66 5.76 -1.91
C LEU A 264 -0.24 6.69 -3.07
N GLY A 265 -1.21 7.10 -3.90
CA GLY A 265 -1.00 7.96 -5.06
C GLY A 265 -0.33 7.21 -6.21
N ASN A 266 0.26 8.00 -7.11
CA ASN A 266 1.02 7.50 -8.25
C ASN A 266 2.51 7.65 -7.95
N LYS A 267 3.23 6.53 -7.87
CA LYS A 267 4.69 6.50 -7.73
C LYS A 267 5.22 5.54 -8.78
N GLN A 268 5.65 6.09 -9.92
CA GLN A 268 6.20 5.26 -10.98
C GLN A 268 7.48 4.55 -10.54
N ASN A 269 7.53 3.23 -10.75
CA ASN A 269 8.79 2.50 -10.82
C ASN A 269 9.27 2.53 -12.28
N SER A 270 10.33 3.30 -12.57
CA SER A 270 10.84 3.49 -13.93
C SER A 270 11.46 2.22 -14.50
N GLN A 271 12.25 1.49 -13.70
CA GLN A 271 12.90 0.25 -14.15
C GLN A 271 11.88 -0.83 -14.51
N TYR A 272 10.81 -0.95 -13.72
CA TYR A 272 9.72 -1.87 -14.04
C TYR A 272 8.95 -1.42 -15.27
N TYR A 273 8.71 -0.11 -15.41
CA TYR A 273 8.04 0.43 -16.59
C TYR A 273 8.82 0.12 -17.87
N ASP A 274 10.14 0.33 -17.88
CA ASP A 274 10.97 0.06 -19.05
C ASP A 274 10.91 -1.42 -19.44
N GLN A 275 10.99 -2.32 -18.46
CA GLN A 275 10.83 -3.76 -18.69
C GLN A 275 9.43 -4.13 -19.16
N LEU A 276 8.41 -3.46 -18.63
CA LEU A 276 7.02 -3.65 -19.04
C LEU A 276 6.82 -3.28 -20.50
N ILE A 277 7.33 -2.11 -20.92
CA ILE A 277 7.26 -1.65 -22.30
C ILE A 277 8.05 -2.57 -23.23
N ALA A 278 9.26 -2.99 -22.83
CA ALA A 278 10.07 -3.93 -23.61
C ALA A 278 9.40 -5.29 -23.78
N MET A 279 8.76 -5.81 -22.73
CA MET A 279 8.01 -7.06 -22.77
C MET A 279 6.79 -6.92 -23.68
N LEU A 280 5.97 -5.87 -23.50
CA LEU A 280 4.79 -5.62 -24.35
C LEU A 280 5.18 -5.40 -25.82
N GLY A 281 6.29 -4.71 -26.11
CA GLY A 281 6.79 -4.46 -27.46
C GLY A 281 7.05 -5.71 -28.31
N GLN A 282 7.13 -6.90 -27.69
CA GLN A 282 7.27 -8.18 -28.39
C GLN A 282 6.02 -8.59 -29.19
N LYS A 283 4.83 -8.12 -28.78
CA LYS A 283 3.53 -8.48 -29.37
C LYS A 283 2.57 -7.32 -29.57
N PHE A 284 2.93 -6.14 -29.10
CA PHE A 284 2.10 -4.94 -29.14
C PHE A 284 2.89 -3.77 -29.69
N SER A 285 2.23 -2.92 -30.48
CA SER A 285 2.66 -1.54 -30.68
C SER A 285 2.10 -0.71 -29.54
N VAL A 286 3.00 -0.07 -28.76
CA VAL A 286 2.61 0.71 -27.58
C VAL A 286 2.63 2.19 -27.93
N GLN A 287 1.47 2.84 -27.83
CA GLN A 287 1.35 4.29 -28.02
C GLN A 287 1.09 4.96 -26.68
N THR A 288 1.89 5.95 -26.32
CA THR A 288 1.60 6.84 -25.19
C THR A 288 0.70 7.97 -25.66
N GLU A 289 -0.47 8.15 -25.05
CA GLU A 289 -1.27 9.35 -25.28
C GLU A 289 -0.53 10.56 -24.67
N THR A 290 0.24 11.28 -25.49
CA THR A 290 0.61 12.64 -25.16
C THR A 290 -0.66 13.48 -25.21
N LYS A 291 -1.10 14.02 -24.07
CA LYS A 291 -2.13 15.07 -24.08
C LYS A 291 -1.58 16.26 -24.87
N SER A 292 -1.95 16.34 -26.15
CA SER A 292 -1.78 17.52 -26.96
C SER A 292 -2.73 18.58 -26.42
N THR A 293 -2.26 19.45 -25.54
CA THR A 293 -2.98 20.69 -25.19
C THR A 293 -2.92 21.62 -26.40
N ILE A 294 -3.79 21.38 -27.39
CA ILE A 294 -4.13 22.38 -28.40
C ILE A 294 -5.24 23.22 -27.80
N HIS A 295 -4.86 24.36 -27.20
CA HIS A 295 -5.79 25.45 -26.99
C HIS A 295 -6.17 26.00 -28.36
N HIS A 296 -7.29 25.55 -28.92
CA HIS A 296 -7.99 26.36 -29.91
C HIS A 296 -8.71 27.47 -29.13
N ALA A 297 -8.06 28.63 -29.07
CA ALA A 297 -8.76 29.88 -28.84
C ALA A 297 -9.42 30.28 -30.16
N VAL A 298 -10.74 30.47 -30.12
CA VAL A 298 -11.49 31.38 -30.99
C VAL A 298 -12.28 32.29 -30.08
#